data_AF-A0AAU8HKE4-F1
#
_entry.id   AF-A0AAU8HKE4-F1
#
_cell.length_a   1.000
_cell.length_b   1.000
_cell.length_c   1.000
_cell.angle_alpha   90.00
_cell.angle_beta   90.00
_cell.angle_gamma   90.00
#
_symmetry.space_group_name_H-M   'P 1'
#
loop_
_entity.id
_entity.type
_entity.pdbx_description
1 polymer ?
#
loop_
_entity_poly.entity_id
_entity_poly.type
_entity_poly.pdbx_seq_one_letter_code
_entity_poly.pdbx_strand_id
1 'polypeptide(L)'
;MCIETAIRADIRVSIQDRAAPDRAAGHVAAGVLVDGDLVLVPDPPERLFDPALDLEVLIFPTDLAERLPVETPPVWKWGRFAVGDRAPLAATAKLGRTSVYSAQIGRADASALAAAIEATDGGCWAALKEQRIITAELWAVEPDLLIRAGELERAQREPRRADHRFESVGALTDGLCILFCFCEPHGPR
;
A
#
# COMPACT_ATOMS: atom_id res chain seq x y z
N MET A 1 21.49 10.01 -7.48
CA MET A 1 20.68 8.79 -7.49
C MET A 1 20.52 8.36 -6.04
N CYS A 2 19.48 8.85 -5.36
CA CYS A 2 19.19 8.40 -4.01
C CYS A 2 18.58 7.01 -4.12
N ILE A 3 19.25 6.01 -3.55
CA ILE A 3 18.64 4.70 -3.34
C ILE A 3 17.51 4.97 -2.34
N GLU A 4 16.27 5.10 -2.81
CA GLU A 4 15.10 5.15 -1.94
C GLU A 4 15.03 3.81 -1.20
N THR A 5 15.58 3.79 0.01
CA THR A 5 15.40 2.67 0.94
C THR A 5 13.92 2.56 1.26
N ALA A 6 13.27 1.51 0.77
CA ALA A 6 11.88 1.22 1.13
C ALA A 6 11.73 1.12 2.65
N ILE A 7 10.67 1.73 3.19
CA ILE A 7 10.34 1.74 4.60
C ILE A 7 10.00 0.31 5.02
N ARG A 8 10.63 -0.17 6.10
CA ARG A 8 10.26 -1.43 6.76
C ARG A 8 9.37 -1.09 7.94
N ALA A 9 8.07 -1.37 7.80
CA ALA A 9 7.06 -1.20 8.82
C ALA A 9 6.07 -2.36 8.78
N ASP A 10 5.36 -2.60 9.88
CA ASP A 10 4.17 -3.45 9.85
C ASP A 10 3.04 -2.66 9.19
N ILE A 11 2.58 -3.13 8.04
CA ILE A 11 1.57 -2.45 7.23
C ILE A 11 0.34 -3.33 7.05
N ARG A 12 -0.78 -2.69 6.71
CA ARG A 12 -1.98 -3.33 6.20
C ARG A 12 -2.26 -2.80 4.81
N VAL A 13 -2.75 -3.69 3.97
CA VAL A 13 -3.24 -3.36 2.64
C VAL A 13 -4.72 -3.66 2.62
N SER A 14 -5.51 -2.65 2.31
CA SER A 14 -6.95 -2.77 2.16
C SER A 14 -7.35 -2.44 0.74
N ILE A 15 -8.15 -3.30 0.13
CA ILE A 15 -8.90 -2.94 -1.06
C ILE A 15 -10.15 -2.20 -0.61
N GLN A 16 -10.45 -1.08 -1.25
CA GLN A 16 -11.46 -0.13 -0.84
C GLN A 16 -12.40 0.19 -2.01
N ASP A 17 -13.70 0.29 -1.74
CA ASP A 17 -14.63 1.01 -2.60
C ASP A 17 -14.53 2.49 -2.28
N ARG A 18 -14.06 3.28 -3.25
CA ARG A 18 -13.85 4.71 -3.13
C ARG A 18 -15.17 5.49 -2.99
N ALA A 19 -16.29 4.92 -3.43
CA ALA A 19 -17.60 5.54 -3.31
C ALA A 19 -18.20 5.45 -1.88
N ALA A 20 -17.59 4.66 -1.00
CA ALA A 20 -18.07 4.47 0.37
C ALA A 20 -17.92 5.74 1.23
N PRO A 21 -18.77 5.91 2.27
CA PRO A 21 -18.77 7.12 3.11
C PRO A 21 -17.49 7.30 3.94
N ASP A 22 -16.80 6.20 4.27
CA ASP A 22 -15.53 6.21 4.99
C ASP A 22 -14.69 4.95 4.68
N ARG A 23 -13.47 4.89 5.22
CA ARG A 23 -12.52 3.79 5.01
C ARG A 23 -12.97 2.46 5.61
N ALA A 24 -13.76 2.46 6.68
CA ALA A 24 -14.25 1.22 7.28
C ALA A 24 -15.37 0.63 6.42
N ALA A 25 -16.35 1.45 6.03
CA ALA A 25 -17.44 1.06 5.14
C ALA A 25 -16.94 0.66 3.74
N GLY A 26 -15.87 1.28 3.27
CA GLY A 26 -15.26 0.98 1.97
C GLY A 26 -14.47 -0.31 1.93
N HIS A 27 -14.18 -0.97 3.05
CA HIS A 27 -13.34 -2.17 3.04
C HIS A 27 -13.98 -3.32 2.26
N VAL A 28 -13.31 -3.70 1.15
CA VAL A 28 -13.73 -4.80 0.28
C VAL A 28 -13.03 -6.09 0.66
N ALA A 29 -11.70 -6.05 0.78
CA ALA A 29 -10.85 -7.20 1.08
C ALA A 29 -9.51 -6.76 1.66
N ALA A 30 -8.87 -7.65 2.42
CA ALA A 30 -7.47 -7.49 2.81
C ALA A 30 -6.55 -7.96 1.68
N GLY A 31 -5.41 -7.28 1.53
CA GLY A 31 -4.36 -7.65 0.58
C GLY A 31 -3.01 -7.81 1.24
N VAL A 32 -2.03 -8.18 0.42
CA VAL A 32 -0.62 -8.31 0.79
C VAL A 32 0.21 -7.59 -0.28
N LEU A 33 1.08 -6.67 0.13
CA LEU A 33 2.06 -6.08 -0.77
C LEU A 33 3.14 -7.12 -1.08
N VAL A 34 3.12 -7.72 -2.26
CA VAL A 34 4.03 -8.82 -2.64
C VAL A 34 5.28 -8.33 -3.36
N ASP A 35 5.21 -7.14 -3.95
CA ASP A 35 6.33 -6.39 -4.50
C ASP A 35 6.03 -4.89 -4.32
N GLY A 36 6.99 -4.01 -4.56
CA GLY A 36 6.83 -2.57 -4.37
C GLY A 36 5.63 -2.00 -5.12
N ASP A 37 5.20 -2.60 -6.24
CA ASP A 37 4.06 -2.12 -7.04
C ASP A 37 2.99 -3.19 -7.30
N LEU A 38 2.97 -4.28 -6.52
CA LEU A 38 2.05 -5.39 -6.73
C LEU A 38 1.41 -5.82 -5.41
N VAL A 39 0.07 -5.81 -5.38
CA VAL A 39 -0.74 -6.32 -4.28
C VAL A 39 -1.40 -7.62 -4.68
N LEU A 40 -1.33 -8.63 -3.82
CA LEU A 40 -2.06 -9.88 -3.88
C LEU A 40 -3.28 -9.81 -2.95
N VAL A 41 -4.43 -10.25 -3.42
CA VAL A 41 -5.64 -10.45 -2.62
C VAL A 41 -5.93 -11.96 -2.64
N PRO A 42 -5.48 -12.72 -1.63
CA PRO A 42 -5.81 -14.13 -1.48
C PRO A 42 -7.30 -14.29 -1.16
N ASP A 43 -7.91 -15.36 -1.66
CA ASP A 43 -9.33 -15.70 -1.48
C ASP A 43 -10.27 -14.48 -1.71
N PRO A 44 -10.18 -13.83 -2.88
CA PRO A 44 -10.88 -12.58 -3.14
C PRO A 44 -12.41 -12.78 -3.09
N PRO A 45 -13.16 -11.90 -2.40
CA PRO A 45 -14.61 -11.97 -2.39
C PRO A 45 -15.17 -11.62 -3.79
N GLU A 46 -16.32 -12.20 -4.15
CA GLU A 46 -16.91 -12.01 -5.49
C GLU A 46 -17.12 -10.53 -5.85
N ARG A 47 -17.50 -9.71 -4.87
CA ARG A 47 -17.69 -8.26 -5.04
C ARG A 47 -16.46 -7.53 -5.56
N LEU A 48 -15.24 -8.05 -5.35
CA LEU A 48 -14.01 -7.47 -5.90
C LEU A 48 -14.02 -7.41 -7.44
N PHE A 49 -14.82 -8.27 -8.09
CA PHE A 49 -14.93 -8.34 -9.54
C PHE A 49 -16.19 -7.65 -10.08
N ASP A 50 -16.93 -6.94 -9.24
CA ASP A 50 -18.07 -6.14 -9.67
C ASP A 50 -17.58 -4.88 -10.43
N PRO A 51 -17.89 -4.75 -11.73
CA PRO A 51 -17.46 -3.60 -12.52
C PRO A 51 -18.11 -2.27 -12.09
N ALA A 52 -19.13 -2.30 -11.22
CA ALA A 52 -19.77 -1.10 -10.69
C ALA A 52 -18.99 -0.46 -9.53
N LEU A 53 -18.06 -1.19 -8.89
CA LEU A 53 -17.27 -0.65 -7.78
C LEU A 53 -16.10 0.20 -8.30
N ASP A 54 -15.91 1.37 -7.66
CA ASP A 54 -14.73 2.22 -7.89
C ASP A 54 -13.62 1.79 -6.92
N LEU A 55 -12.86 0.76 -7.31
CA LEU A 55 -11.88 0.13 -6.43
C LEU A 55 -10.55 0.89 -6.36
N GLU A 56 -10.05 1.07 -5.14
CA GLU A 56 -8.69 1.56 -4.87
C GLU A 56 -7.95 0.69 -3.85
N VAL A 57 -6.63 0.89 -3.76
CA VAL A 57 -5.75 0.22 -2.79
C VAL A 57 -5.33 1.25 -1.74
N LEU A 58 -5.53 0.93 -0.47
CA LEU A 58 -5.04 1.70 0.68
C LEU A 58 -3.92 0.91 1.37
N ILE A 59 -2.73 1.48 1.49
CA ILE A 59 -1.57 0.91 2.19
C ILE A 59 -1.23 1.81 3.37
N PHE A 60 -1.16 1.27 4.58
CA PHE A 60 -0.97 2.06 5.79
C PHE A 60 -0.26 1.27 6.89
N PRO A 61 0.50 1.94 7.79
CA PRO A 61 1.14 1.26 8.90
C PRO A 61 0.10 0.87 9.97
N THR A 62 0.33 -0.21 10.70
CA THR A 62 -0.51 -0.56 11.86
C THR A 62 -0.29 0.40 13.02
N ASP A 63 0.95 0.85 13.24
CA ASP A 63 1.27 1.94 14.15
C ASP A 63 1.16 3.30 13.44
N LEU A 64 0.01 3.94 13.61
CA LEU A 64 -0.27 5.26 13.06
C LEU A 64 0.42 6.40 13.85
N ALA A 65 1.03 6.14 15.00
CA ALA A 65 1.67 7.18 15.83
C ALA A 65 2.98 7.68 15.20
N GLU A 66 3.66 6.84 14.43
CA GLU A 66 4.93 7.17 13.76
C GLU A 66 4.75 8.13 12.57
N ARG A 67 3.50 8.47 12.22
CA ARG A 67 3.14 9.35 11.09
C ARG A 67 3.74 8.92 9.75
N LEU A 68 3.98 7.62 9.57
CA LEU A 68 4.39 7.07 8.29
C LEU A 68 3.30 7.28 7.22
N PRO A 69 3.65 7.30 5.92
CA PRO A 69 2.71 7.64 4.86
C PRO A 69 1.51 6.68 4.77
N VAL A 70 0.29 7.21 4.67
CA VAL A 70 -0.87 6.45 4.21
C VAL A 70 -0.96 6.62 2.70
N GLU A 71 -0.82 5.53 1.96
CA GLU A 71 -0.76 5.57 0.50
C GLU A 71 -2.07 5.08 -0.12
N THR A 72 -2.53 5.84 -1.11
CA THR A 72 -3.61 5.45 -2.03
C THR A 72 -3.07 5.49 -3.47
N PRO A 73 -2.17 4.55 -3.83
CA PRO A 73 -1.62 4.50 -5.17
C PRO A 73 -2.73 4.18 -6.19
N PRO A 74 -2.72 4.80 -7.38
CA PRO A 74 -3.67 4.45 -8.43
C PRO A 74 -3.47 2.99 -8.83
N VAL A 75 -4.55 2.27 -9.12
CA VAL A 75 -4.47 0.90 -9.65
C VAL A 75 -4.48 0.96 -11.17
N TRP A 76 -3.43 0.43 -11.81
CA TRP A 76 -3.39 0.30 -13.26
C TRP A 76 -4.25 -0.87 -13.70
N LYS A 77 -4.04 -2.05 -13.12
CA LYS A 77 -4.57 -3.31 -13.63
C LYS A 77 -5.00 -4.23 -12.49
N TRP A 78 -6.19 -4.79 -12.64
CA TRP A 78 -6.66 -5.94 -11.86
C TRP A 78 -6.38 -7.24 -12.60
N GLY A 79 -5.93 -8.26 -11.86
CA GLY A 79 -5.74 -9.62 -12.34
C GLY A 79 -6.62 -10.58 -11.55
N ARG A 80 -7.13 -11.62 -12.20
CA ARG A 80 -7.91 -12.69 -11.59
C ARG A 80 -7.22 -14.03 -11.87
N PHE A 81 -7.01 -14.83 -10.85
CA PHE A 81 -6.33 -16.12 -10.94
C PHE A 81 -7.27 -17.22 -10.43
N ALA A 82 -7.65 -18.12 -11.33
CA ALA A 82 -8.53 -19.25 -11.07
C ALA A 82 -8.02 -20.51 -11.77
N VAL A 83 -8.40 -21.68 -11.26
CA VAL A 83 -8.13 -22.98 -11.90
C VAL A 83 -9.41 -23.47 -12.57
N GLY A 84 -9.45 -23.42 -13.91
CA GLY A 84 -10.66 -23.74 -14.68
C GLY A 84 -11.82 -22.82 -14.29
N ASP A 85 -13.00 -23.42 -14.08
CA ASP A 85 -14.24 -22.69 -13.73
C ASP A 85 -14.44 -22.51 -12.20
N ARG A 86 -13.42 -22.79 -11.38
CA ARG A 86 -13.49 -22.62 -9.92
C ARG A 86 -13.53 -21.14 -9.53
N ALA A 87 -13.95 -20.89 -8.29
CA ALA A 87 -13.77 -19.58 -7.67
C ALA A 87 -12.28 -19.15 -7.74
N PRO A 88 -12.01 -17.86 -7.98
CA PRO A 88 -10.64 -17.38 -8.06
C PRO A 88 -9.93 -17.55 -6.72
N LEU A 89 -8.73 -18.13 -6.74
CA LEU A 89 -7.87 -18.33 -5.57
C LEU A 89 -7.17 -17.02 -5.17
N ALA A 90 -6.96 -16.13 -6.15
CA ALA A 90 -6.31 -14.86 -5.94
C ALA A 90 -6.78 -13.80 -6.93
N ALA A 91 -6.69 -12.56 -6.50
CA ALA A 91 -6.66 -11.40 -7.37
C ALA A 91 -5.37 -10.61 -7.17
N THR A 92 -5.00 -9.78 -8.14
CA THR A 92 -3.85 -8.89 -8.01
C THR A 92 -4.21 -7.46 -8.42
N ALA A 93 -3.65 -6.47 -7.74
CA ALA A 93 -3.68 -5.08 -8.18
C ALA A 93 -2.25 -4.63 -8.52
N LYS A 94 -2.01 -4.26 -9.78
CA LYS A 94 -0.79 -3.58 -10.19
C LYS A 94 -0.93 -2.08 -9.92
N LEU A 95 -0.03 -1.55 -9.10
CA LEU A 95 -0.03 -0.15 -8.70
C LEU A 95 0.62 0.71 -9.80
N GLY A 96 0.10 1.92 -10.01
CA GLY A 96 0.62 2.89 -10.97
C GLY A 96 1.89 3.61 -10.49
N ARG A 97 2.28 3.39 -9.23
CA ARG A 97 3.56 3.79 -8.66
C ARG A 97 3.99 2.76 -7.62
N THR A 98 5.30 2.61 -7.45
CA THR A 98 5.87 1.83 -6.35
C THR A 98 5.51 2.46 -5.01
N SER A 99 5.03 1.63 -4.09
CA SER A 99 4.84 1.94 -2.68
C SER A 99 6.18 2.26 -2.03
N VAL A 100 6.17 3.20 -1.09
CA VAL A 100 7.35 3.47 -0.26
C VAL A 100 7.66 2.33 0.71
N TYR A 101 6.74 1.37 0.90
CA TYR A 101 6.91 0.26 1.82
C TYR A 101 7.56 -0.96 1.16
N SER A 102 8.27 -1.73 1.98
CA SER A 102 8.81 -3.04 1.56
C SER A 102 7.71 -4.08 1.40
N ALA A 103 7.92 -5.05 0.51
CA ALA A 103 7.06 -6.22 0.38
C ALA A 103 6.93 -6.99 1.70
N GLN A 104 5.75 -7.59 1.91
CA GLN A 104 5.35 -8.29 3.13
C GLN A 104 5.51 -9.81 3.04
N ILE A 105 6.05 -10.33 1.94
CA ILE A 105 6.19 -11.76 1.70
C ILE A 105 7.63 -12.24 1.86
N GLY A 106 7.77 -13.43 2.44
CA GLY A 106 8.98 -14.23 2.41
C GLY A 106 9.16 -14.96 1.08
N ARG A 107 10.17 -15.83 1.04
CA ARG A 107 10.39 -16.71 -0.12
C ARG A 107 9.31 -17.80 -0.16
N ALA A 108 8.76 -18.02 -1.35
CA ALA A 108 7.80 -19.08 -1.62
C ALA A 108 8.41 -20.11 -2.58
N ASP A 109 8.23 -21.40 -2.28
CA ASP A 109 8.42 -22.47 -3.26
C ASP A 109 7.08 -22.77 -3.93
N ALA A 110 7.05 -22.75 -5.26
CA ALA A 110 5.81 -22.87 -6.02
C ALA A 110 5.12 -24.23 -5.83
N SER A 111 5.90 -25.32 -5.76
CA SER A 111 5.36 -26.67 -5.58
C SER A 111 4.81 -26.86 -4.18
N ALA A 112 5.53 -26.36 -3.17
CA ALA A 112 5.07 -26.39 -1.78
C ALA A 112 3.80 -25.54 -1.58
N LEU A 113 3.73 -24.36 -2.20
CA LEU A 113 2.54 -23.52 -2.14
C LEU A 113 1.34 -24.16 -2.84
N ALA A 114 1.53 -24.79 -4.01
CA ALA A 114 0.47 -25.52 -4.69
C ALA A 114 -0.08 -26.66 -3.82
N ALA A 115 0.80 -27.47 -3.23
CA ALA A 115 0.40 -28.55 -2.32
C ALA A 115 -0.34 -28.03 -1.09
N ALA A 116 0.09 -26.90 -0.51
CA ALA A 116 -0.58 -26.27 0.63
C ALA A 116 -1.98 -25.73 0.26
N ILE A 117 -2.15 -25.16 -0.94
CA ILE A 117 -3.46 -24.71 -1.44
C ILE A 117 -4.40 -25.90 -1.60
N GLU A 118 -3.93 -27.03 -2.14
CA GLU A 118 -4.73 -28.25 -2.23
C GLU A 118 -5.10 -28.81 -0.85
N ALA A 119 -4.16 -28.81 0.10
CA ALA A 119 -4.39 -29.29 1.46
C ALA A 119 -5.39 -28.42 2.26
N THR A 120 -5.56 -27.17 1.87
CA THR A 120 -6.47 -26.19 2.50
C THR A 120 -7.79 -26.03 1.75
N ASP A 121 -8.16 -27.00 0.90
CA ASP A 121 -9.36 -26.99 0.06
C ASP A 121 -9.50 -25.70 -0.78
N GLY A 122 -8.37 -25.21 -1.29
CA GLY A 122 -8.30 -23.98 -2.08
C GLY A 122 -8.11 -22.69 -1.28
N GLY A 123 -7.91 -22.74 0.04
CA GLY A 123 -7.68 -21.56 0.87
C GLY A 123 -6.29 -20.94 0.68
N CYS A 124 -6.17 -19.92 -0.16
CA CYS A 124 -4.90 -19.25 -0.44
C CYS A 124 -4.31 -18.56 0.79
N TRP A 125 -5.13 -17.90 1.63
CA TRP A 125 -4.66 -17.33 2.90
C TRP A 125 -4.09 -18.39 3.83
N ALA A 126 -4.80 -19.51 3.97
CA ALA A 126 -4.38 -20.60 4.83
C ALA A 126 -3.05 -21.19 4.36
N ALA A 127 -2.89 -21.41 3.05
CA ALA A 127 -1.67 -21.91 2.45
C ALA A 127 -0.47 -20.96 2.65
N LEU A 128 -0.65 -19.66 2.43
CA LEU A 128 0.40 -18.64 2.64
C LEU A 128 0.85 -18.58 4.10
N LYS A 129 -0.09 -18.72 5.05
CA LYS A 129 0.20 -18.74 6.49
C LYS A 129 0.93 -20.02 6.90
N GLU A 130 0.46 -21.18 6.44
CA GLU A 130 1.08 -22.49 6.72
C GLU A 130 2.53 -22.54 6.26
N GLN A 131 2.81 -22.02 5.06
CA GLN A 131 4.15 -21.95 4.49
C GLN A 131 5.02 -20.83 5.09
N ARG A 132 4.49 -20.04 6.04
CA ARG A 132 5.16 -18.88 6.66
C ARG A 132 5.68 -17.88 5.62
N ILE A 133 5.01 -17.80 4.47
CA ILE A 133 5.29 -16.80 3.43
C ILE A 133 4.82 -15.43 3.93
N ILE A 134 3.75 -15.39 4.71
CA ILE A 134 3.31 -14.21 5.45
C ILE A 134 3.54 -14.43 6.95
N THR A 135 4.03 -13.41 7.65
CA THR A 135 4.48 -13.53 9.05
C THR A 135 3.54 -12.89 10.07
N ALA A 136 2.51 -12.18 9.62
CA ALA A 136 1.56 -11.45 10.46
C ALA A 136 0.12 -11.76 10.06
N GLU A 137 -0.83 -11.36 10.92
CA GLU A 137 -2.26 -11.42 10.63
C GLU A 137 -2.65 -10.31 9.66
N LEU A 138 -2.12 -10.37 8.44
CA LEU A 138 -2.33 -9.35 7.40
C LEU A 138 -3.79 -9.27 6.95
N TRP A 139 -4.53 -10.36 7.11
CA TRP A 139 -5.96 -10.43 6.84
C TRP A 139 -6.81 -9.65 7.86
N ALA A 140 -6.28 -9.40 9.06
CA ALA A 140 -6.98 -8.69 10.12
C ALA A 140 -6.85 -7.18 9.91
N VAL A 141 -7.87 -6.60 9.26
CA VAL A 141 -8.00 -5.17 9.02
C VAL A 141 -9.20 -4.66 9.83
N GLU A 142 -8.93 -4.18 11.04
CA GLU A 142 -9.95 -3.73 11.97
C GLU A 142 -10.63 -2.42 11.50
N PRO A 143 -11.97 -2.27 11.62
CA PRO A 143 -12.68 -1.06 11.24
C PRO A 143 -12.15 0.23 11.89
N ASP A 144 -11.84 0.18 13.18
CA ASP A 144 -11.31 1.34 13.92
C ASP A 144 -9.95 1.79 13.38
N LEU A 145 -9.13 0.84 12.95
CA LEU A 145 -7.83 1.13 12.34
C LEU A 145 -8.01 1.82 10.97
N LEU A 146 -9.00 1.39 10.18
CA LEU A 146 -9.33 2.02 8.90
C LEU A 146 -9.84 3.46 9.06
N ILE A 147 -10.70 3.71 10.05
CA ILE A 147 -11.18 5.06 10.36
C ILE A 147 -10.00 5.98 10.66
N ARG A 148 -9.09 5.55 11.56
CA ARG A 148 -7.90 6.31 11.93
C ARG A 148 -6.93 6.49 10.76
N ALA A 149 -6.77 5.48 9.90
CA ALA A 149 -5.96 5.59 8.69
C ALA A 149 -6.54 6.65 7.73
N GLY A 150 -7.86 6.72 7.59
CA GLY A 150 -8.54 7.74 6.80
C GLY A 150 -8.43 9.16 7.37
N GLU A 151 -8.41 9.30 8.70
CA GLU A 151 -8.10 10.59 9.35
C GLU A 151 -6.66 11.02 9.08
N LEU A 152 -5.70 10.11 9.23
CA LEU A 152 -4.29 10.37 8.98
C LEU A 152 -4.03 10.71 7.50
N GLU A 153 -4.63 9.97 6.57
CA GLU A 153 -4.54 10.25 5.13
C GLU A 153 -5.03 11.66 4.80
N ARG A 154 -6.20 12.05 5.32
CA ARG A 154 -6.75 13.41 5.13
C ARG A 154 -5.79 14.48 5.67
N ALA A 155 -5.24 14.27 6.87
CA ALA A 155 -4.27 15.17 7.46
C ALA A 155 -2.94 15.24 6.69
N GLN A 156 -2.50 14.14 6.07
CA GLN A 156 -1.29 14.09 5.24
C GLN A 156 -1.50 14.77 3.87
N ARG A 157 -2.71 14.75 3.33
CA ARG A 157 -3.08 15.41 2.08
C ARG A 157 -3.33 16.91 2.24
N GLU A 158 -3.55 17.40 3.46
CA GLU A 158 -3.73 18.82 3.71
C GLU A 158 -2.45 19.59 3.33
N PRO A 159 -2.51 20.52 2.35
CA PRO A 159 -1.33 21.24 1.91
C PRO A 159 -0.69 22.02 3.06
N ARG A 160 0.51 21.62 3.46
CA ARG A 160 1.31 22.41 4.40
C ARG A 160 1.87 23.63 3.66
N ARG A 161 1.22 24.78 3.85
CA ARG A 161 1.72 26.06 3.36
C ARG A 161 2.65 26.65 4.40
N ALA A 162 3.92 26.76 4.06
CA ALA A 162 4.90 27.49 4.87
C ALA A 162 5.08 28.88 4.25
N ASP A 163 4.77 29.91 5.00
CA ASP A 163 5.06 31.29 4.62
C ASP A 163 6.49 31.61 5.02
N HIS A 164 7.40 31.56 4.05
CA HIS A 164 8.78 31.96 4.25
C HIS A 164 8.88 33.49 4.13
N ARG A 165 9.34 34.14 5.21
CA ARG A 165 9.67 35.58 5.21
C ARG A 165 11.19 35.74 5.25
N PHE A 166 11.71 36.60 4.39
CA PHE A 166 13.12 36.89 4.29
C PHE A 166 13.34 38.39 4.52
N GLU A 167 14.39 38.74 5.24
CA GLU A 167 14.72 40.13 5.58
C GLU A 167 15.32 40.91 4.39
N SER A 168 15.70 40.20 3.31
CA SER A 168 16.24 40.80 2.09
C SER A 168 16.06 39.88 0.88
N VAL A 169 16.22 40.46 -0.32
CA VAL A 169 16.24 39.70 -1.59
C VAL A 169 17.43 38.73 -1.64
N GLY A 170 18.56 39.07 -1.01
CA GLY A 170 19.72 38.16 -0.91
C GLY A 170 19.37 36.90 -0.11
N ALA A 171 18.79 37.07 1.09
CA ALA A 171 18.38 35.94 1.94
C ALA A 171 17.29 35.08 1.28
N LEU A 172 16.38 35.69 0.52
CA LEU A 172 15.42 34.96 -0.30
C LEU A 172 16.13 34.10 -1.35
N THR A 173 17.12 34.66 -2.05
CA THR A 173 17.85 33.96 -3.12
C THR A 173 18.64 32.78 -2.57
N ASP A 174 19.31 32.94 -1.42
CA ASP A 174 19.99 31.85 -0.71
C ASP A 174 19.00 30.74 -0.32
N GLY A 175 17.81 31.11 0.17
CA GLY A 175 16.74 30.18 0.49
C GLY A 175 16.19 29.45 -0.73
N LEU A 176 16.07 30.14 -1.86
CA LEU A 176 15.64 29.57 -3.14
C LEU A 176 16.67 28.59 -3.72
N CYS A 177 17.98 28.81 -3.52
CA CYS A 177 19.00 27.89 -4.01
C CYS A 177 18.88 26.48 -3.41
N ILE A 178 18.28 26.31 -2.23
CA ILE A 178 17.98 24.99 -1.66
C ILE A 178 16.94 24.23 -2.51
N LEU A 179 16.07 24.95 -3.21
CA LEU A 179 15.00 24.39 -4.04
C LEU A 179 15.42 24.16 -5.50
N PHE A 180 16.48 24.83 -5.96
CA PHE A 180 16.99 24.71 -7.32
C PHE A 180 18.32 23.96 -7.33
N CYS A 181 18.33 22.71 -7.80
CA CYS A 181 19.53 21.87 -7.97
C CYS A 181 20.54 22.39 -9.02
N PHE A 182 20.47 23.66 -9.44
CA PHE A 182 21.31 24.25 -10.48
C PHE A 182 22.38 25.22 -9.95
N CYS A 183 22.40 25.51 -8.64
CA CYS A 183 23.42 26.37 -8.06
C CYS A 183 24.75 25.60 -7.93
N GLU A 184 25.86 26.17 -8.42
CA GLU A 184 27.21 25.71 -8.09
C GLU A 184 27.36 25.53 -6.57
N PRO A 185 28.20 24.61 -6.08
CA PRO A 185 28.33 24.37 -4.64
C PRO A 185 28.68 25.67 -3.93
N HIS A 186 27.76 26.15 -3.08
CA HIS A 186 28.03 27.25 -2.16
C HIS A 186 29.24 26.83 -1.33
N GLY A 187 30.31 27.62 -1.40
CA GLY A 187 31.52 27.40 -0.61
C GLY A 187 31.17 27.22 0.88
N PRO A 188 32.03 26.53 1.66
CA PRO A 188 31.74 26.22 3.06
C PRO A 188 31.43 27.50 3.85
N ARG A 189 30.34 27.46 4.63
CA ARG A 189 30.00 28.46 5.64
C ARG A 189 30.97 28.39 6.82
#